data_AF-A0A9X1YNA3-F1
#
_entry.id   AF-A0A9X1YNA3-F1
#
_cell.length_a   1.000
_cell.length_b   1.000
_cell.length_c   1.000
_cell.angle_alpha   90.00
_cell.angle_beta   90.00
_cell.angle_gamma   90.00
#
_symmetry.space_group_name_H-M   'P 1'
#
loop_
_entity.id
_entity.type
_entity.pdbx_description
1 polymer ?
#
loop_
_entity_poly.entity_id
_entity_poly.type
_entity_poly.pdbx_seq_one_letter_code
_entity_poly.pdbx_strand_id
1 'polypeptide(L)'
;MCEIFISADPASYESRTRSVRLHGVVTSIRLEHLYWEVLEEIARRDGMSVVHLIEKLYDELVAARGGVGNFTSFLRVSALRYEALVAQGRIPADVHVPIRSLDAKAVLHELPKGWSVLPTPQAGTGDAPAAGRALQRALTRLPH
;
A
#
# COMPACT_ATOMS: atom_id res chain seq x y z
N MET A 1 -1.77 -18.75 -18.26
CA MET A 1 -2.06 -18.44 -16.84
C MET A 1 -0.98 -18.99 -15.92
N CYS A 2 -0.73 -20.31 -15.90
CA CYS A 2 0.30 -20.90 -15.02
C CYS A 2 1.70 -20.32 -15.25
N GLU A 3 2.10 -20.16 -16.52
CA GLU A 3 3.41 -19.59 -16.91
C GLU A 3 3.69 -18.23 -16.29
N ILE A 4 2.68 -17.37 -16.13
CA ILE A 4 2.80 -16.04 -15.51
C ILE A 4 3.21 -16.15 -14.03
N PHE A 5 2.77 -17.20 -13.34
CA PHE A 5 3.01 -17.38 -11.91
C PHE A 5 4.20 -18.28 -11.60
N ILE A 6 4.46 -19.31 -12.42
CA ILE A 6 5.59 -20.23 -12.19
C ILE A 6 6.93 -19.66 -12.65
N SER A 7 6.92 -18.58 -13.45
CA SER A 7 8.13 -17.89 -13.91
C SER A 7 8.67 -16.88 -12.89
N ALA A 8 8.04 -16.74 -11.72
CA ALA A 8 8.53 -15.88 -10.66
C ALA A 8 9.94 -16.31 -10.22
N ASP A 9 10.85 -15.35 -10.10
CA ASP A 9 12.20 -15.58 -9.58
C ASP A 9 12.11 -16.20 -8.18
N PRO A 10 12.73 -17.38 -7.93
CA PRO A 10 12.79 -17.98 -6.60
C PRO A 10 13.26 -17.06 -5.49
N ALA A 11 14.14 -16.10 -5.79
CA ALA A 11 14.60 -15.12 -4.81
C ALA A 11 13.46 -14.21 -4.31
N SER A 12 12.46 -13.92 -5.16
CA SER A 12 11.36 -12.99 -4.85
C SER A 12 10.46 -13.48 -3.70
N TYR A 13 10.23 -14.79 -3.60
CA TYR A 13 9.40 -15.39 -2.54
C TYR A 13 10.21 -16.05 -1.42
N GLU A 14 11.54 -15.94 -1.46
CA GLU A 14 12.40 -16.38 -0.36
C GLU A 14 12.17 -15.49 0.87
N SER A 15 12.00 -16.10 2.04
CA SER A 15 11.88 -15.35 3.29
C SER A 15 13.20 -14.74 3.73
N ARG A 16 13.19 -13.44 4.04
CA ARG A 16 14.30 -12.71 4.66
C ARG A 16 13.87 -12.13 6.00
N THR A 17 14.72 -12.30 7.00
CA THR A 17 14.51 -11.78 8.35
C THR A 17 15.37 -10.54 8.56
N ARG A 18 14.77 -9.45 9.05
CA ARG A 18 15.45 -8.20 9.41
C ARG A 18 15.09 -7.80 10.84
N SER A 19 16.06 -7.27 11.57
CA SER A 19 15.85 -6.75 12.93
C SER A 19 15.52 -5.26 12.89
N VAL A 20 14.43 -4.86 13.52
CA VAL A 20 13.93 -3.47 13.60
C VAL A 20 13.70 -3.10 15.06
N ARG A 21 13.97 -1.86 15.48
CA ARG A 21 13.75 -1.41 16.86
C ARG A 21 12.40 -0.74 16.98
N LEU A 22 11.42 -1.43 17.54
CA LEU A 22 10.07 -0.90 17.76
C LEU A 22 9.94 -0.51 19.25
N HIS A 23 9.71 0.76 19.55
CA HIS A 23 9.67 1.29 20.93
C HIS A 23 10.87 0.84 21.81
N GLY A 24 12.07 0.80 21.23
CA GLY A 24 13.30 0.37 21.93
C GLY A 24 13.51 -1.15 22.02
N VAL A 25 12.52 -1.95 21.63
CA VAL A 25 12.63 -3.42 21.61
C VAL A 25 13.07 -3.90 20.23
N VAL A 26 14.14 -4.70 20.18
CA VAL A 26 14.59 -5.33 18.93
C VAL A 26 13.59 -6.42 18.54
N THR A 27 12.88 -6.17 17.45
CA THR A 27 11.86 -7.06 16.88
C THR A 27 12.38 -7.67 15.59
N SER A 28 12.32 -8.99 15.51
CA SER A 28 12.68 -9.75 14.31
C SER A 28 11.49 -9.89 13.38
N ILE A 29 11.57 -9.30 12.19
CA ILE A 29 10.50 -9.31 11.18
C ILE A 29 10.93 -10.18 10.01
N ARG A 30 10.12 -11.19 9.67
CA ARG A 30 10.35 -12.10 8.54
C ARG A 30 9.32 -11.89 7.44
N LEU A 31 9.77 -11.44 6.28
CA LEU A 31 8.97 -11.20 5.07
C LEU A 31 9.67 -11.79 3.84
N GLU A 32 8.90 -12.10 2.81
CA GLU A 32 9.41 -12.48 1.49
C GLU A 32 10.16 -11.29 0.84
N HIS A 33 11.16 -11.58 0.00
CA HIS A 33 12.01 -10.55 -0.63
C HIS A 33 11.19 -9.47 -1.35
N LEU A 34 10.18 -9.88 -2.12
CA LEU A 34 9.35 -8.94 -2.89
C LEU A 34 8.61 -7.94 -1.97
N TYR A 35 8.17 -8.37 -0.78
CA TYR A 35 7.56 -7.43 0.17
C TYR A 35 8.58 -6.44 0.73
N TRP A 36 9.83 -6.86 0.91
CA TRP A 36 10.89 -5.93 1.32
C TRP A 36 11.16 -4.88 0.26
N GLU A 37 11.23 -5.27 -1.02
CA GLU A 37 11.43 -4.34 -2.15
C GLU A 37 10.31 -3.30 -2.23
N VAL A 38 9.05 -3.74 -2.12
CA VAL A 38 7.91 -2.83 -2.14
C VAL A 38 7.94 -1.85 -0.95
N LEU A 39 8.25 -2.34 0.26
CA LEU A 39 8.37 -1.46 1.43
C LEU A 39 9.55 -0.47 1.30
N GLU A 40 10.66 -0.89 0.70
CA GLU A 40 11.81 -0.03 0.40
C GLU A 40 11.46 1.04 -0.63
N GLU A 41 10.68 0.71 -1.66
CA GLU A 41 10.17 1.69 -2.60
C GLU A 41 9.28 2.73 -1.89
N ILE A 42 8.28 2.29 -1.13
CA ILE A 42 7.39 3.18 -0.35
C ILE A 42 8.21 4.14 0.51
N ALA A 43 9.20 3.62 1.22
CA ALA A 43 10.09 4.42 2.08
C ALA A 43 10.90 5.44 1.26
N ARG A 44 11.49 4.99 0.15
CA ARG A 44 12.32 5.83 -0.73
C ARG A 44 11.52 6.95 -1.39
N ARG A 45 10.25 6.72 -1.77
CA ARG A 45 9.36 7.76 -2.31
C ARG A 45 9.21 8.94 -1.35
N ASP A 46 9.18 8.65 -0.06
CA ASP A 46 9.11 9.66 0.99
C ASP A 46 10.49 10.03 1.58
N GLY A 47 11.59 9.62 0.94
CA GLY A 47 12.95 9.97 1.37
C GLY A 47 13.31 9.42 2.76
N MET A 48 12.76 8.27 3.15
CA MET A 48 13.07 7.58 4.40
C MET A 48 13.65 6.18 4.16
N SER A 49 14.31 5.62 5.18
CA SER A 49 14.72 4.22 5.15
C SER A 49 13.52 3.30 5.43
N VAL A 50 13.59 2.06 4.95
CA VAL A 50 12.53 1.05 5.22
C VAL A 50 12.34 0.79 6.72
N VAL A 51 13.41 0.89 7.51
CA VAL A 51 13.36 0.75 8.98
C VAL A 51 12.54 1.89 9.59
N HIS A 52 12.78 3.14 9.18
CA HIS A 52 12.03 4.30 9.65
C HIS A 52 10.56 4.25 9.21
N LEU A 53 10.28 3.80 7.98
CA LEU A 53 8.90 3.56 7.54
C LEU A 53 8.19 2.57 8.46
N ILE A 54 8.84 1.44 8.77
CA ILE A 54 8.25 0.38 9.61
C ILE A 54 8.01 0.88 11.03
N GLU A 55 8.95 1.61 11.62
CA GLU A 55 8.79 2.25 12.93
C GLU A 55 7.61 3.21 12.92
N LYS A 56 7.54 4.12 11.95
CA LYS A 56 6.42 5.06 11.83
C LYS A 56 5.08 4.35 11.68
N LEU A 57 5.00 3.33 10.83
CA LEU A 57 3.77 2.55 10.65
C LEU A 57 3.34 1.84 11.95
N TYR A 58 4.30 1.35 12.73
CA TYR A 58 4.03 0.74 14.03
C TYR A 58 3.44 1.77 15.00
N ASP A 59 4.09 2.92 15.15
CA ASP A 59 3.69 3.98 16.07
C ASP A 59 2.28 4.51 15.75
N GLU A 60 2.00 4.79 14.47
CA GLU A 60 0.70 5.26 14.00
C GLU A 60 -0.39 4.19 14.22
N LEU A 61 -0.05 2.91 14.07
CA LEU A 61 -1.00 1.82 14.30
C LEU A 61 -1.32 1.64 15.79
N VAL A 62 -0.31 1.76 16.67
CA VAL A 62 -0.51 1.80 18.13
C VAL A 62 -1.40 2.98 18.50
N ALA A 63 -1.10 4.18 17.98
CA ALA A 63 -1.88 5.39 18.28
C ALA A 63 -3.33 5.27 17.80
N ALA A 64 -3.57 4.70 16.61
CA ALA A 64 -4.91 4.59 16.04
C ALA A 64 -5.75 3.45 16.64
N ARG A 65 -5.15 2.36 17.15
CA ARG A 65 -5.87 1.14 17.56
C ARG A 65 -5.61 0.70 19.00
N GLY A 66 -4.80 1.43 19.76
CA GLY A 66 -4.40 1.08 21.12
C GLY A 66 -3.40 -0.08 21.21
N GLY A 67 -2.96 -0.62 20.08
CA GLY A 67 -2.00 -1.72 20.01
C GLY A 67 -1.87 -2.32 18.61
N VAL A 68 -0.87 -3.17 18.44
CA VAL A 68 -0.58 -3.85 17.18
C VAL A 68 -0.78 -5.36 17.36
N GLY A 69 -1.69 -5.93 16.58
CA GLY A 69 -1.86 -7.37 16.46
C GLY A 69 -0.76 -8.00 15.58
N ASN A 70 -1.17 -8.74 14.54
CA ASN A 70 -0.21 -9.35 13.61
C ASN A 70 0.46 -8.29 12.70
N PHE A 71 1.55 -7.70 13.18
CA PHE A 71 2.27 -6.64 12.48
C PHE A 71 2.90 -7.11 11.15
N THR A 72 3.46 -8.32 11.12
CA THR A 72 4.06 -8.88 9.90
C THR A 72 3.01 -9.05 8.80
N SER A 73 1.80 -9.52 9.13
CA SER A 73 0.70 -9.57 8.15
C SER A 73 0.24 -8.17 7.73
N PHE A 74 0.23 -7.20 8.64
CA PHE A 74 -0.08 -5.82 8.31
C PHE A 74 0.91 -5.24 7.27
N LEU A 75 2.22 -5.53 7.40
CA LEU A 75 3.22 -5.10 6.43
C LEU A 75 2.99 -5.72 5.04
N ARG A 76 2.70 -7.03 4.96
CA ARG A 76 2.35 -7.69 3.69
C ARG A 76 1.11 -7.07 3.04
N VAL A 77 0.06 -6.84 3.83
CA VAL A 77 -1.17 -6.20 3.34
C VAL A 77 -0.91 -4.76 2.90
N SER A 78 -0.03 -4.03 3.59
CA SER A 78 0.33 -2.66 3.22
C SER A 78 1.04 -2.60 1.87
N ALA A 79 2.02 -3.48 1.65
CA ALA A 79 2.70 -3.61 0.36
C ALA A 79 1.72 -4.00 -0.77
N LEU A 80 0.86 -5.01 -0.56
CA LEU A 80 -0.13 -5.40 -1.56
C LEU A 80 -1.14 -4.28 -1.86
N ARG A 81 -1.58 -3.53 -0.83
CA ARG A 81 -2.47 -2.39 -1.01
C ARG A 81 -1.81 -1.27 -1.79
N TYR A 82 -0.53 -1.01 -1.56
CA TYR A 82 0.24 -0.04 -2.34
C TYR A 82 0.23 -0.41 -3.83
N GLU A 83 0.65 -1.63 -4.18
CA GLU A 83 0.67 -2.10 -5.57
C GLU A 83 -0.71 -2.03 -6.23
N ALA A 84 -1.76 -2.43 -5.51
CA ALA A 84 -3.12 -2.35 -6.03
C ALA A 84 -3.62 -0.92 -6.24
N LEU A 85 -3.26 0.02 -5.35
CA LEU A 85 -3.62 1.43 -5.51
C LEU A 85 -2.84 2.09 -6.66
N VAL A 86 -1.61 1.66 -6.91
CA VAL A 86 -0.84 2.04 -8.11
C VAL A 86 -1.49 1.50 -9.37
N ALA A 87 -1.83 0.20 -9.41
CA ALA A 87 -2.49 -0.44 -10.54
C ALA A 87 -3.87 0.17 -10.87
N GLN A 88 -4.57 0.70 -9.87
CA GLN A 88 -5.85 1.42 -10.03
C GLN A 88 -5.67 2.90 -10.41
N GLY A 89 -4.44 3.42 -10.52
CA GLY A 89 -4.15 4.82 -10.81
C GLY A 89 -4.50 5.78 -9.67
N ARG A 90 -4.72 5.27 -8.45
CA ARG A 90 -5.03 6.08 -7.25
C ARG A 90 -3.76 6.61 -6.60
N ILE A 91 -2.68 5.86 -6.68
CA ILE A 91 -1.32 6.33 -6.38
C ILE A 91 -0.57 6.44 -7.72
N PRO A 92 0.12 7.56 -8.00
CA PRO A 92 0.93 7.68 -9.21
C PRO A 92 2.02 6.61 -9.26
N ALA A 93 2.18 5.97 -10.42
CA ALA A 93 3.27 5.02 -10.70
C ALA A 93 4.65 5.68 -10.77
N ASP A 94 4.71 7.02 -10.88
CA ASP A 94 5.96 7.77 -10.77
C ASP A 94 6.50 7.71 -9.33
N VAL A 95 7.61 6.98 -9.16
CA VAL A 95 8.32 6.80 -7.89
C VAL A 95 8.99 8.07 -7.37
N HIS A 96 9.03 9.16 -8.15
CA HIS A 96 9.52 10.45 -7.68
C HIS A 96 8.45 11.29 -6.98
N VAL A 97 7.16 10.92 -7.10
CA VAL A 97 6.07 11.59 -6.39
C VAL A 97 6.01 11.03 -4.96
N PRO A 98 6.24 11.86 -3.92
CA PRO A 98 6.16 11.39 -2.53
C PRO A 98 4.72 10.97 -2.17
N ILE A 99 4.56 9.84 -1.50
CA ILE A 99 3.26 9.36 -1.03
C ILE A 99 2.66 10.36 -0.03
N ARG A 100 3.49 10.98 0.82
CA ARG A 100 3.06 12.05 1.75
C ARG A 100 2.44 13.28 1.08
N SER A 101 2.62 13.45 -0.24
CA SER A 101 2.09 14.61 -0.98
C SER A 101 0.67 14.38 -1.50
N LEU A 102 0.18 13.14 -1.44
CA LEU A 102 -1.13 12.75 -1.96
C LEU A 102 -2.25 13.15 -1.00
N ASP A 103 -3.42 13.48 -1.55
CA ASP A 103 -4.65 13.60 -0.75
C ASP A 103 -5.16 12.20 -0.36
N ALA A 104 -4.89 11.81 0.89
CA ALA A 104 -5.30 10.53 1.43
C ALA A 104 -6.82 10.28 1.33
N LYS A 105 -7.66 11.32 1.43
CA LYS A 105 -9.12 11.15 1.32
C LYS A 105 -9.51 10.77 -0.10
N ALA A 106 -8.91 11.41 -1.11
CA ALA A 106 -9.14 11.08 -2.51
C ALA A 106 -8.64 9.66 -2.85
N VAL A 107 -7.45 9.29 -2.37
CA VAL A 107 -6.89 7.94 -2.57
C VAL A 107 -7.82 6.85 -2.02
N LEU A 108 -8.38 7.09 -0.82
CA LEU A 108 -9.23 6.13 -0.10
C LEU A 108 -10.73 6.19 -0.45
N HIS A 109 -11.15 7.13 -1.31
CA HIS A 109 -12.55 7.30 -1.69
C HIS A 109 -13.08 6.08 -2.47
N GLU A 110 -14.27 5.58 -2.09
CA GLU A 110 -14.95 4.46 -2.78
C GLU A 110 -14.09 3.18 -2.91
N LEU A 111 -13.26 2.87 -1.91
CA LEU A 111 -12.57 1.58 -1.88
C LEU A 111 -13.55 0.40 -1.65
N PRO A 112 -13.23 -0.81 -2.16
CA PRO A 112 -14.03 -2.00 -1.92
C PRO A 112 -14.24 -2.27 -0.41
N LYS A 113 -15.34 -2.93 -0.07
CA LYS A 113 -15.60 -3.35 1.31
C LYS A 113 -14.42 -4.18 1.84
N GLY A 114 -13.95 -3.87 3.05
CA GLY A 114 -12.81 -4.53 3.70
C GLY A 114 -11.44 -3.88 3.45
N TRP A 115 -11.32 -2.90 2.53
CA TRP A 115 -10.05 -2.22 2.24
C TRP A 115 -9.77 -0.98 3.11
N SER A 116 -10.81 -0.44 3.76
CA SER A 116 -10.69 0.67 4.70
C SER A 116 -11.59 0.45 5.91
N VAL A 117 -11.15 0.98 7.05
CA VAL A 117 -11.94 1.01 8.30
C VAL A 117 -12.64 2.37 8.45
N LEU A 118 -12.43 3.30 7.52
CA LEU A 118 -13.16 4.56 7.50
C LEU A 118 -14.66 4.25 7.40
N PRO A 119 -15.52 4.90 8.18
CA PRO A 119 -16.96 4.80 7.95
C PRO A 119 -17.20 5.19 6.49
N THR A 120 -17.81 4.30 5.71
CA THR A 120 -18.32 4.67 4.39
C THR A 120 -19.17 5.92 4.61
N PRO A 121 -18.86 7.07 3.97
CA PRO A 121 -19.80 8.18 3.99
C PRO A 121 -21.09 7.61 3.40
N GLN A 122 -22.14 7.54 4.21
CA GLN A 122 -23.47 7.17 3.76
C GLN A 122 -23.75 8.03 2.52
N ALA A 123 -24.06 7.38 1.40
CA ALA A 123 -24.31 8.05 0.13
C ALA A 123 -25.52 8.98 0.30
N GLY A 124 -25.25 10.22 0.70
CA GLY A 124 -26.15 11.34 0.56
C GLY A 124 -26.23 11.66 -0.92
N THR A 125 -27.43 11.59 -1.47
CA THR A 125 -27.78 12.10 -2.79
C THR A 125 -27.21 13.51 -3.00
N GLY A 126 -26.22 13.66 -3.88
CA GLY A 126 -25.68 14.96 -4.25
C GLY A 126 -24.35 14.87 -5.00
N ASP A 127 -24.45 14.96 -6.34
CA ASP A 127 -23.40 15.18 -7.34
C ASP A 127 -21.99 14.56 -7.15
N ALA A 128 -21.69 13.58 -8.01
CA ALA A 128 -20.35 13.04 -8.19
C ALA A 128 -19.43 14.05 -8.93
N PRO A 129 -18.19 14.29 -8.48
CA PRO A 129 -17.24 15.12 -9.21
C PRO A 129 -16.73 14.39 -10.46
N ALA A 130 -16.62 15.15 -11.56
CA ALA A 130 -16.38 14.66 -12.92
C ALA A 130 -15.03 13.94 -13.18
N ALA A 131 -14.13 13.86 -12.19
CA ALA A 131 -12.76 13.37 -12.38
C ALA A 131 -12.68 11.85 -12.64
N GLY A 132 -13.52 11.04 -11.97
CA GLY A 132 -13.49 9.57 -12.12
C GLY A 132 -14.07 9.05 -13.43
N ARG A 133 -14.99 9.79 -14.07
CA ARG A 133 -15.63 9.38 -15.33
C ARG A 133 -14.74 9.54 -16.55
N ALA A 134 -13.71 10.38 -16.47
CA ALA A 134 -12.78 10.62 -17.57
C ALA A 134 -11.82 9.42 -17.81
N LEU A 135 -11.32 8.79 -16.74
CA LEU A 135 -10.41 7.64 -16.86
C LEU A 135 -11.12 6.37 -17.33
N GLN A 136 -12.35 6.11 -16.87
CA GLN A 136 -13.11 4.92 -17.29
C GLN A 136 -13.48 4.95 -18.79
N ARG A 137 -13.67 6.14 -19.36
CA ARG A 137 -14.01 6.33 -20.79
C ARG A 137 -12.79 6.25 -21.72
N ALA A 138 -11.58 6.45 -21.21
CA ALA A 138 -10.36 6.34 -22.01
C ALA A 138 -9.98 4.86 -22.28
N LEU A 139 -10.27 3.95 -21.34
CA LEU A 139 -9.93 2.52 -21.48
C LEU A 139 -10.90 1.73 -22.38
N THR A 140 -12.05 2.30 -22.76
CA THR A 140 -13.05 1.65 -23.62
C THR A 140 -12.98 2.10 -25.09
N ARG A 141 -11.98 2.90 -25.48
CA ARG A 141 -11.85 3.47 -26.84
C ARG A 141 -10.57 3.10 -27.59
N LEU A 142 -9.97 1.96 -27.30
CA LEU A 142 -8.94 1.39 -28.19
C LEU A 142 -9.62 0.42 -29.18
N PRO A 143 -9.64 0.71 -30.49
CA PRO A 143 -10.10 -0.24 -31.49
C PRO A 143 -9.05 -1.34 -31.74
N HIS A 144 -9.52 -2.54 -32.08
CA HIS A 144 -8.73 -3.68 -32.56
C HIS A 144 -8.09 -3.41 -33.92
#